data_AF-Q2FSJ9-F1
#
_entry.id   AF-Q2FSJ9-F1
#
_cell.length_a   1.000
_cell.length_b   1.000
_cell.length_c   1.000
_cell.angle_alpha   90.00
_cell.angle_beta   90.00
_cell.angle_gamma   90.00
#
_symmetry.space_group_name_H-M   'P 1'
#
loop_
_entity.id
_entity.type
_entity.pdbx_description
1 polymer ?
#
loop_
_entity_poly.entity_id
_entity_poly.type
_entity_poly.pdbx_seq_one_letter_code
_entity_poly.pdbx_strand_id
1 'polypeptide(L)'
;MSEGKDIHEDLKPGYSDYAHAGVKAGLSLFPIIGGPISEFFSMIIAPPLSKRREEWMGIIYQELVRLETEIDGFRIDNLKDNEQFISVLLYATNIAMRTHQKEKIEALRNAVINSATDLPLEDDIQFIFLNLIDRYTPLHLKLLEKMDEFHSRDVHKLLVHSSGSLIKSDLSILIPEFKNNFELSYKIEKDLVNDGLIYEDKLPDEAINPKTNQRRRTTILGQKFLKFIKSPFNPDQ
;
A
#
# COMPACT_ATOMS: atom_id res chain seq x y z
N MET A 1 -12.20 -65.44 -22.99
CA MET A 1 -12.29 -65.69 -21.54
C MET A 1 -10.87 -65.87 -21.05
N SER A 2 -10.26 -64.78 -20.55
CA SER A 2 -10.07 -64.47 -19.11
C SER A 2 -9.20 -65.55 -18.46
N GLU A 3 -8.06 -65.27 -17.84
CA GLU A 3 -7.84 -64.21 -16.85
C GLU A 3 -6.33 -64.05 -16.63
N GLY A 4 -5.78 -62.86 -16.90
CA GLY A 4 -4.42 -62.48 -16.53
C GLY A 4 -4.47 -61.75 -15.19
N LYS A 5 -3.82 -62.32 -14.19
CA LYS A 5 -3.69 -61.76 -12.85
C LYS A 5 -2.60 -60.69 -12.88
N ASP A 6 -3.01 -59.43 -12.93
CA ASP A 6 -2.08 -58.29 -12.86
C ASP A 6 -1.89 -57.89 -11.40
N ILE A 7 -0.63 -57.98 -10.95
CA ILE A 7 -0.16 -57.58 -9.63
C ILE A 7 0.64 -56.29 -9.79
N HIS A 8 -0.03 -55.15 -9.69
CA HIS A 8 0.62 -53.90 -9.31
C HIS A 8 -0.26 -53.17 -8.30
N GLU A 9 0.02 -53.51 -7.05
CA GLU A 9 -0.27 -52.73 -5.86
C GLU A 9 0.56 -51.43 -5.92
N ASP A 10 -0.09 -50.27 -5.93
CA ASP A 10 0.18 -49.26 -4.91
C ASP A 10 -0.85 -48.11 -4.97
N LEU A 11 -1.64 -48.07 -3.90
CA LEU A 11 -2.52 -46.98 -3.51
C LEU A 11 -1.70 -45.83 -2.93
N LYS A 12 -1.76 -44.64 -3.56
CA LYS A 12 -1.73 -43.36 -2.84
C LYS A 12 -2.66 -42.36 -3.53
N PRO A 13 -3.66 -41.78 -2.84
CA PRO A 13 -4.41 -40.65 -3.38
C PRO A 13 -3.46 -39.44 -3.48
N GLY A 14 -3.22 -38.98 -4.70
CA GLY A 14 -2.46 -37.77 -4.94
C GLY A 14 -3.24 -36.55 -4.48
N TYR A 15 -2.50 -35.53 -4.04
CA TYR A 15 -2.94 -34.16 -3.68
C TYR A 15 -3.78 -33.43 -4.75
N SER A 16 -4.16 -34.10 -5.84
CA SER A 16 -4.93 -33.57 -6.97
C SER A 16 -6.40 -33.31 -6.65
N ASP A 17 -6.99 -34.03 -5.68
CA ASP A 17 -8.45 -34.00 -5.49
C ASP A 17 -8.95 -32.84 -4.60
N TYR A 18 -8.06 -32.16 -3.86
CA TYR A 18 -8.42 -30.95 -3.10
C TYR A 18 -8.25 -29.65 -3.90
N ALA A 19 -7.47 -29.68 -4.98
CA ALA A 19 -7.24 -28.52 -5.84
C ALA A 19 -8.48 -28.14 -6.67
N HIS A 20 -9.34 -29.10 -7.02
CA HIS A 20 -10.52 -28.83 -7.84
C HIS A 20 -11.68 -28.18 -7.07
N ALA A 21 -11.78 -28.39 -5.76
CA ALA A 21 -12.84 -27.78 -4.94
C ALA A 21 -12.55 -26.32 -4.58
N GLY A 22 -11.29 -25.98 -4.26
CA GLY A 22 -10.88 -24.63 -3.86
C GLY A 22 -10.88 -23.61 -5.01
N VAL A 23 -10.53 -24.04 -6.23
CA VAL A 23 -10.47 -23.17 -7.41
C VAL A 23 -11.88 -22.71 -7.84
N LYS A 24 -12.92 -23.53 -7.66
CA LYS A 24 -14.31 -23.17 -8.00
C LYS A 24 -14.92 -22.12 -7.06
N ALA A 25 -14.52 -22.10 -5.78
CA ALA A 25 -15.08 -21.17 -4.80
C ALA A 25 -14.56 -19.72 -4.96
N GLY A 26 -13.35 -19.54 -5.50
CA GLY A 26 -12.80 -18.20 -5.77
C GLY A 26 -13.26 -17.58 -7.10
N LEU A 27 -13.71 -18.40 -8.06
CA LEU A 27 -14.19 -17.96 -9.37
C LEU A 27 -15.67 -17.54 -9.38
N SER A 28 -16.41 -17.82 -8.31
CA SER A 28 -17.85 -17.48 -8.21
C SER A 28 -18.12 -16.00 -7.89
N LEU A 29 -17.10 -15.21 -7.57
CA LEU A 29 -17.24 -13.77 -7.30
C LEU A 29 -17.33 -12.90 -8.57
N PHE A 30 -17.09 -13.47 -9.75
CA PHE A 30 -17.28 -12.78 -11.04
C PHE A 30 -18.22 -13.61 -11.94
N PRO A 31 -19.53 -13.30 -12.00
CA PRO A 31 -20.46 -13.98 -12.89
C PRO A 31 -20.35 -13.39 -14.30
N ILE A 32 -19.24 -13.62 -15.01
CA ILE A 32 -19.01 -12.98 -16.31
C ILE A 32 -18.50 -14.01 -17.34
N ILE A 33 -19.48 -14.59 -18.04
CA ILE A 33 -19.43 -15.13 -19.41
C ILE A 33 -18.96 -16.59 -19.57
N GLY A 34 -19.92 -17.46 -19.84
CA GLY A 34 -19.70 -18.81 -20.38
C GLY A 34 -19.48 -18.77 -21.90
N GLY A 35 -18.43 -19.46 -22.38
CA GLY A 35 -18.09 -19.59 -23.80
C GLY A 35 -16.57 -19.52 -24.06
N PRO A 36 -16.11 -19.66 -25.32
CA PRO A 36 -14.69 -19.77 -25.73
C PRO A 36 -13.78 -18.58 -25.36
N ILE A 37 -14.33 -17.52 -24.76
CA ILE A 37 -13.59 -16.43 -24.12
C ILE A 37 -12.91 -16.91 -22.82
N SER A 38 -13.41 -17.98 -22.18
CA SER A 38 -12.87 -18.53 -20.93
C SER A 38 -11.44 -19.05 -21.07
N GLU A 39 -11.04 -19.54 -22.25
CA GLU A 39 -9.71 -20.12 -22.47
C GLU A 39 -8.61 -19.03 -22.50
N PHE A 40 -8.89 -17.90 -23.16
CA PHE A 40 -8.01 -16.71 -23.15
C PHE A 40 -7.85 -16.11 -21.75
N PHE A 41 -8.97 -15.96 -21.01
CA PHE A 41 -8.95 -15.50 -19.62
C PHE A 41 -8.21 -16.49 -18.69
N SER A 42 -8.38 -17.79 -18.90
CA SER A 42 -7.71 -18.83 -18.10
C SER A 42 -6.21 -18.93 -18.40
N MET A 43 -5.75 -18.51 -19.58
CA MET A 43 -4.34 -18.55 -19.98
C MET A 43 -3.57 -17.27 -19.58
N ILE A 44 -4.19 -16.09 -19.74
CA ILE A 44 -3.48 -14.80 -19.58
C ILE A 44 -3.80 -14.11 -18.26
N ILE A 45 -5.02 -14.25 -17.74
CA ILE A 45 -5.50 -13.44 -16.60
C ILE A 45 -5.50 -14.26 -15.31
N ALA A 46 -6.03 -15.48 -15.34
CA ALA A 46 -6.16 -16.31 -14.15
C ALA A 46 -4.82 -16.69 -13.49
N PRO A 47 -3.75 -17.06 -14.23
CA PRO A 47 -2.48 -17.43 -13.61
C PRO A 47 -1.75 -16.22 -12.99
N PRO A 48 -1.61 -15.06 -13.67
CA PRO A 48 -1.02 -13.88 -13.03
C PRO A 48 -1.84 -13.34 -11.87
N LEU A 49 -3.18 -13.40 -11.93
CA LEU A 49 -4.03 -12.96 -10.83
C LEU A 49 -3.90 -13.87 -9.61
N SER A 50 -3.88 -15.20 -9.81
CA SER A 50 -3.69 -16.17 -8.73
C SER A 50 -2.32 -16.00 -8.08
N LYS A 51 -1.27 -15.86 -8.90
CA LYS A 51 0.09 -15.60 -8.43
C LYS A 51 0.20 -14.30 -7.62
N ARG A 52 -0.38 -13.19 -8.12
CA ARG A 52 -0.39 -11.92 -7.36
C ARG A 52 -1.09 -12.05 -6.02
N ARG A 53 -2.21 -12.77 -5.97
CA ARG A 53 -2.94 -13.01 -4.73
C ARG A 53 -2.13 -13.86 -3.75
N GLU A 54 -1.48 -14.92 -4.23
CA GLU A 54 -0.60 -15.77 -3.41
C GLU A 54 0.60 -14.98 -2.88
N GLU A 55 1.27 -14.21 -3.73
CA GLU A 55 2.40 -13.34 -3.33
C GLU A 55 1.97 -12.29 -2.30
N TRP A 56 0.84 -11.61 -2.55
CA TRP A 56 0.29 -10.62 -1.63
C TRP A 56 -0.06 -11.24 -0.26
N MET A 57 -0.80 -12.35 -0.24
CA MET A 57 -1.16 -13.02 1.01
C MET A 57 0.07 -13.58 1.74
N GLY A 58 1.05 -14.09 1.00
CA GLY A 58 2.33 -14.53 1.55
C GLY A 58 3.08 -13.40 2.25
N ILE A 59 3.14 -12.22 1.63
CA ILE A 59 3.77 -11.04 2.22
C ILE A 59 3.03 -10.59 3.48
N ILE A 60 1.70 -10.51 3.46
CA ILE A 60 0.91 -10.14 4.65
C ILE A 60 1.14 -11.14 5.79
N TYR A 61 1.08 -12.44 5.49
CA TYR A 61 1.31 -13.49 6.50
C TYR A 61 2.69 -13.37 7.14
N GLN A 62 3.74 -13.14 6.34
CA GLN A 62 5.11 -12.97 6.85
C GLN A 62 5.23 -11.79 7.81
N GLU A 63 4.62 -10.64 7.49
CA GLU A 63 4.64 -9.48 8.38
C GLU A 63 3.79 -9.69 9.65
N LEU A 64 2.68 -10.42 9.57
CA LEU A 64 1.87 -10.77 10.75
C LEU A 64 2.62 -11.71 11.70
N VAL A 65 3.33 -12.72 11.16
CA VAL A 65 4.23 -13.58 11.95
C VAL A 65 5.34 -12.77 12.59
N ARG A 66 5.88 -11.78 11.86
CA ARG A 66 6.86 -10.86 12.40
C ARG A 66 6.29 -10.02 13.56
N LEU A 67 5.09 -9.46 13.42
CA LEU A 67 4.40 -8.76 14.52
C LEU A 67 4.24 -9.66 15.74
N GLU A 68 3.79 -10.90 15.56
CA GLU A 68 3.63 -11.88 16.66
C GLU A 68 4.94 -12.23 17.35
N THR A 69 6.06 -12.16 16.61
CA THR A 69 7.39 -12.41 17.16
C THR A 69 7.96 -11.19 17.90
N GLU A 70 7.72 -9.98 17.38
CA GLU A 70 8.33 -8.74 17.89
C GLU A 70 7.48 -8.00 18.94
N ILE A 71 6.16 -8.23 18.98
CA ILE A 71 5.23 -7.54 19.88
C ILE A 71 4.66 -8.51 20.90
N ASP A 72 5.12 -8.38 22.14
CA ASP A 72 4.61 -9.15 23.27
C ASP A 72 3.09 -9.01 23.41
N GLY A 73 2.40 -10.15 23.44
CA GLY A 73 0.95 -10.21 23.62
C GLY A 73 0.14 -10.07 22.33
N PHE A 74 0.75 -9.74 21.19
CA PHE A 74 0.09 -9.87 19.90
C PHE A 74 -0.14 -11.35 19.56
N ARG A 75 -1.30 -11.65 18.98
CA ARG A 75 -1.65 -12.99 18.49
C ARG A 75 -2.41 -12.87 17.19
N ILE A 76 -1.95 -13.56 16.15
CA ILE A 76 -2.61 -13.54 14.83
C ILE A 76 -4.05 -14.05 14.94
N ASP A 77 -4.29 -15.06 15.78
CA ASP A 77 -5.61 -15.67 16.00
C ASP A 77 -6.67 -14.68 16.49
N ASN A 78 -6.27 -13.56 17.11
CA ASN A 78 -7.20 -12.54 17.59
C ASN A 78 -7.74 -11.66 16.44
N LEU A 79 -7.07 -11.62 15.28
CA LEU A 79 -7.43 -10.74 14.17
C LEU A 79 -8.72 -11.16 13.45
N LYS A 80 -9.13 -12.42 13.58
CA LYS A 80 -10.40 -12.93 13.00
C LYS A 80 -11.64 -12.23 13.57
N ASP A 81 -11.52 -11.68 14.78
CA ASP A 81 -12.59 -10.98 15.49
C ASP A 81 -12.39 -9.45 15.43
N ASN A 82 -11.37 -8.98 14.70
CA ASN A 82 -11.09 -7.55 14.47
C ASN A 82 -11.69 -7.11 13.12
N GLU A 83 -12.95 -6.66 13.14
CA GLU A 83 -13.69 -6.23 11.94
C GLU A 83 -13.00 -5.09 11.18
N GLN A 84 -12.34 -4.18 11.91
CA GLN A 84 -11.60 -3.05 11.34
C GLN A 84 -10.40 -3.56 10.52
N PHE A 85 -9.56 -4.42 11.10
CA PHE A 85 -8.45 -5.06 10.41
C PHE A 85 -8.92 -5.84 9.19
N ILE A 86 -10.00 -6.63 9.31
CA ILE A 86 -10.55 -7.41 8.19
C ILE A 86 -10.97 -6.49 7.05
N SER A 87 -11.63 -5.38 7.36
CA SER A 87 -12.07 -4.42 6.36
C SER A 87 -10.89 -3.75 5.64
N VAL A 88 -9.86 -3.35 6.39
CA VAL A 88 -8.61 -2.79 5.82
C VAL A 88 -7.91 -3.83 4.94
N LEU A 89 -7.78 -5.07 5.40
CA LEU A 89 -7.17 -6.17 4.64
C LEU A 89 -7.89 -6.40 3.31
N LEU A 90 -9.23 -6.47 3.32
CA LEU A 90 -10.03 -6.67 2.11
C LEU A 90 -9.90 -5.49 1.14
N TYR A 91 -9.94 -4.26 1.66
CA TYR A 91 -9.80 -3.05 0.84
C TYR A 91 -8.41 -2.97 0.20
N ALA A 92 -7.36 -3.16 1.01
CA ALA A 92 -5.98 -3.13 0.55
C ALA A 92 -5.69 -4.23 -0.48
N THR A 93 -6.22 -5.45 -0.25
CA THR A 93 -6.12 -6.56 -1.21
C THR A 93 -6.71 -6.18 -2.56
N ASN A 94 -7.89 -5.56 -2.58
CA ASN A 94 -8.53 -5.12 -3.83
C ASN A 94 -7.67 -4.09 -4.59
N ILE A 95 -6.99 -3.17 -3.90
CA ILE A 95 -6.06 -2.23 -4.53
C ILE A 95 -4.81 -2.98 -5.04
N ALA A 96 -4.21 -3.84 -4.22
CA ALA A 96 -3.00 -4.58 -4.52
C ALA A 96 -3.14 -5.45 -5.79
N MET A 97 -4.31 -6.06 -6.01
CA MET A 97 -4.57 -6.89 -7.20
C MET A 97 -4.54 -6.09 -8.52
N ARG A 98 -4.78 -4.78 -8.45
CA ARG A 98 -4.94 -3.88 -9.61
C ARG A 98 -3.71 -3.00 -9.89
N THR A 99 -2.66 -3.11 -9.08
CA THR A 99 -1.42 -2.33 -9.26
C THR A 99 -0.20 -3.24 -9.46
N HIS A 100 0.79 -2.74 -10.21
CA HIS A 100 2.11 -3.37 -10.33
C HIS A 100 3.21 -2.51 -9.66
N GLN A 101 2.84 -1.36 -9.11
CA GLN A 101 3.77 -0.38 -8.53
C GLN A 101 4.16 -0.85 -7.13
N LYS A 102 5.45 -1.14 -6.92
CA LYS A 102 5.95 -1.77 -5.69
C LYS A 102 5.76 -0.89 -4.47
N GLU A 103 5.97 0.41 -4.63
CA GLU A 103 5.81 1.41 -3.57
C GLU A 103 4.38 1.46 -3.04
N LYS A 104 3.39 1.26 -3.93
CA LYS A 104 1.98 1.15 -3.54
C LYS A 104 1.70 -0.16 -2.81
N ILE A 105 2.24 -1.27 -3.30
CA ILE A 105 2.09 -2.58 -2.65
C ILE A 105 2.69 -2.53 -1.24
N GLU A 106 3.85 -1.90 -1.07
CA GLU A 106 4.50 -1.70 0.22
C GLU A 106 3.65 -0.81 1.14
N ALA A 107 3.14 0.32 0.65
CA ALA A 107 2.26 1.19 1.42
C ALA A 107 0.99 0.48 1.89
N LEU A 108 0.36 -0.33 1.02
CA LEU A 108 -0.81 -1.13 1.35
C LEU A 108 -0.50 -2.21 2.37
N ARG A 109 0.64 -2.91 2.21
CA ARG A 109 1.10 -3.91 3.18
C ARG A 109 1.22 -3.25 4.54
N ASN A 110 1.96 -2.17 4.63
CA ASN A 110 2.20 -1.47 5.88
C ASN A 110 0.88 -0.93 6.48
N ALA A 111 -0.06 -0.45 5.68
CA ALA A 111 -1.40 -0.05 6.13
C ALA A 111 -2.16 -1.20 6.81
N VAL A 112 -2.14 -2.40 6.22
CA VAL A 112 -2.75 -3.60 6.81
C VAL A 112 -2.07 -3.95 8.14
N ILE A 113 -0.73 -3.99 8.15
CA ILE A 113 0.02 -4.35 9.36
C ILE A 113 -0.19 -3.33 10.47
N ASN A 114 -0.18 -2.04 10.16
CA ASN A 114 -0.49 -0.99 11.13
C ASN A 114 -1.93 -1.08 11.67
N SER A 115 -2.91 -1.48 10.86
CA SER A 115 -4.29 -1.70 11.33
C SER A 115 -4.44 -2.90 12.28
N ALA A 116 -3.47 -3.81 12.30
CA ALA A 116 -3.41 -4.91 13.27
C ALA A 116 -2.79 -4.47 14.62
N THR A 117 -2.17 -3.29 14.68
CA THR A 117 -1.50 -2.76 15.88
C THR A 117 -2.34 -1.71 16.60
N ASP A 118 -1.91 -1.28 17.78
CA ASP A 118 -2.54 -0.22 18.57
C ASP A 118 -2.33 1.20 17.99
N LEU A 119 -2.23 1.35 16.67
CA LEU A 119 -2.12 2.65 16.03
C LEU A 119 -3.48 3.38 16.17
N PRO A 120 -3.59 4.49 16.94
CA PRO A 120 -4.88 5.13 17.17
C PRO A 120 -5.27 5.95 15.93
N LEU A 121 -5.92 5.29 14.98
CA LEU A 121 -6.52 5.91 13.79
C LEU A 121 -7.99 5.52 13.70
N GLU A 122 -8.84 6.54 13.59
CA GLU A 122 -10.27 6.39 13.34
C GLU A 122 -10.52 5.67 12.02
N ASP A 123 -11.56 4.82 11.97
CA ASP A 123 -11.92 4.00 10.80
C ASP A 123 -12.04 4.84 9.52
N ASP A 124 -12.77 5.95 9.60
CA ASP A 124 -12.97 6.87 8.48
C ASP A 124 -11.63 7.38 7.91
N ILE A 125 -10.67 7.67 8.78
CA ILE A 125 -9.33 8.13 8.37
C ILE A 125 -8.56 7.00 7.68
N GLN A 126 -8.66 5.76 8.16
CA GLN A 126 -8.01 4.62 7.50
C GLN A 126 -8.57 4.38 6.09
N PHE A 127 -9.89 4.48 5.90
CA PHE A 127 -10.49 4.37 4.57
C PHE A 127 -10.14 5.54 3.65
N ILE A 128 -10.08 6.77 4.18
CA ILE A 128 -9.57 7.92 3.42
C ILE A 128 -8.13 7.64 2.96
N PHE A 129 -7.28 7.13 3.85
CA PHE A 129 -5.89 6.81 3.55
C PHE A 129 -5.75 5.70 2.51
N LEU A 130 -6.52 4.62 2.60
CA LEU A 130 -6.54 3.56 1.58
C LEU A 130 -6.94 4.11 0.20
N ASN A 131 -7.91 5.03 0.15
CA ASN A 131 -8.29 5.72 -1.09
C ASN A 131 -7.20 6.64 -1.64
N LEU A 132 -6.42 7.28 -0.77
CA LEU A 132 -5.26 8.07 -1.19
C LEU A 132 -4.19 7.15 -1.80
N ILE A 133 -3.91 6.00 -1.16
CA ILE A 133 -2.96 5.02 -1.72
C ILE A 133 -3.44 4.53 -3.09
N ASP A 134 -4.73 4.23 -3.27
CA ASP A 134 -5.26 3.79 -4.57
C ASP A 134 -5.12 4.86 -5.67
N ARG A 135 -5.42 6.13 -5.38
CA ARG A 135 -5.35 7.18 -6.40
C ARG A 135 -3.91 7.65 -6.70
N TYR A 136 -3.03 7.61 -5.70
CA TYR A 136 -1.70 8.18 -5.81
C TYR A 136 -0.77 7.34 -6.68
N THR A 137 0.14 8.05 -7.34
CA THR A 137 1.32 7.47 -8.00
C THR A 137 2.47 7.37 -7.01
N PRO A 138 3.56 6.63 -7.31
CA PRO A 138 4.69 6.49 -6.39
C PRO A 138 5.37 7.83 -6.12
N LEU A 139 5.31 8.75 -7.09
CA LEU A 139 5.85 10.11 -6.96
C LEU A 139 5.11 10.95 -5.91
N HIS A 140 3.81 10.72 -5.68
CA HIS A 140 3.08 11.39 -4.57
C HIS A 140 3.60 10.92 -3.22
N LEU A 141 3.73 9.59 -3.04
CA LEU A 141 4.23 9.00 -1.80
C LEU A 141 5.66 9.44 -1.52
N LYS A 142 6.52 9.39 -2.55
CA LYS A 142 7.92 9.85 -2.47
C LYS A 142 8.01 11.34 -2.13
N LEU A 143 7.18 12.19 -2.74
CA LEU A 143 7.20 13.63 -2.47
C LEU A 143 6.78 13.92 -1.04
N LEU A 144 5.70 13.28 -0.57
CA LEU A 144 5.22 13.46 0.79
C LEU A 144 6.28 13.04 1.82
N GLU A 145 6.94 11.90 1.60
CA GLU A 145 8.03 11.44 2.46
C GLU A 145 9.19 12.45 2.47
N LYS A 146 9.65 12.91 1.29
CA LYS A 146 10.72 13.90 1.20
C LYS A 146 10.35 15.22 1.87
N MET A 147 9.09 15.64 1.78
CA MET A 147 8.59 16.84 2.44
C MET A 147 8.55 16.73 3.97
N ASP A 148 8.40 15.51 4.51
CA ASP A 148 8.47 15.27 5.95
C ASP A 148 9.90 15.29 6.47
N GLU A 149 10.83 14.72 5.68
CA GLU A 149 12.27 14.74 5.97
C GLU A 149 12.89 16.13 5.83
N PHE A 150 12.34 16.96 4.94
CA PHE A 150 12.90 18.27 4.60
C PHE A 150 12.44 19.34 5.60
N HIS A 151 13.33 19.67 6.54
CA HIS A 151 13.07 20.64 7.60
C HIS A 151 13.29 22.09 7.14
N SER A 152 12.56 23.03 7.74
CA SER A 152 12.51 24.47 7.39
C SER A 152 13.84 25.21 7.20
N ARG A 153 14.96 24.70 7.70
CA ARG A 153 16.26 25.35 7.50
C ARG A 153 16.70 25.35 6.04
N ASP A 154 16.15 24.49 5.18
CA ASP A 154 16.47 24.42 3.75
C ASP A 154 15.32 24.88 2.83
N VAL A 155 14.15 25.25 3.37
CA VAL A 155 12.97 25.68 2.56
C VAL A 155 13.27 26.91 1.73
N HIS A 156 14.13 27.81 2.20
CA HIS A 156 14.59 28.96 1.42
C HIS A 156 15.38 28.56 0.16
N LYS A 157 15.94 27.33 0.09
CA LYS A 157 16.62 26.80 -1.09
C LYS A 157 15.66 26.25 -2.15
N LEU A 158 14.42 25.90 -1.76
CA LEU A 158 13.37 25.50 -2.70
C LEU A 158 12.77 26.71 -3.42
N LEU A 159 12.97 27.93 -2.91
CA LEU A 159 12.39 29.15 -3.48
C LEU A 159 13.27 29.68 -4.62
N VAL A 160 12.82 29.51 -5.87
CA VAL A 160 13.45 30.19 -7.00
C VAL A 160 12.86 31.59 -7.13
N HIS A 161 13.71 32.62 -7.10
CA HIS A 161 13.31 33.99 -7.41
C HIS A 161 13.04 34.09 -8.93
N SER A 162 11.77 34.07 -9.31
CA SER A 162 11.33 34.52 -10.62
C SER A 162 11.13 36.04 -10.57
N SER A 163 11.85 36.78 -11.41
CA SER A 163 11.65 38.22 -11.60
C SER A 163 10.23 38.49 -12.11
N GLY A 164 9.30 38.76 -11.18
CA GLY A 164 7.88 38.98 -11.47
C GLY A 164 6.95 37.93 -10.87
N SER A 165 6.78 37.98 -9.55
CA SER A 165 5.54 37.61 -8.84
C SER A 165 5.14 36.14 -8.60
N LEU A 166 5.95 35.11 -8.87
CA LEU A 166 5.65 33.77 -8.33
C LEU A 166 6.92 33.08 -7.83
N ILE A 167 7.03 32.95 -6.51
CA ILE A 167 7.96 32.01 -5.88
C ILE A 167 7.44 30.62 -6.24
N LYS A 168 8.23 29.82 -6.96
CA LYS A 168 7.90 28.42 -7.24
C LYS A 168 8.91 27.53 -6.53
N SER A 169 8.40 26.49 -5.86
CA SER A 169 9.19 25.42 -5.26
C SER A 169 9.87 24.61 -6.37
N ASP A 170 11.20 24.61 -6.45
CA ASP A 170 11.91 23.67 -7.31
C ASP A 170 11.95 22.28 -6.65
N LEU A 171 10.89 21.51 -6.88
CA LEU A 171 10.76 20.15 -6.34
C LEU A 171 11.76 19.16 -6.93
N SER A 172 12.48 19.52 -8.00
CA SER A 172 13.52 18.65 -8.57
C SER A 172 14.72 18.45 -7.64
N ILE A 173 14.89 19.35 -6.67
CA ILE A 173 15.88 19.24 -5.59
C ILE A 173 15.57 18.05 -4.67
N LEU A 174 14.28 17.74 -4.47
CA LEU A 174 13.84 16.61 -3.65
C LEU A 174 13.67 15.34 -4.46
N ILE A 175 13.21 15.48 -5.70
CA ILE A 175 12.86 14.36 -6.60
C ILE A 175 13.43 14.66 -8.00
N PRO A 176 14.59 14.08 -8.36
CA PRO A 176 15.22 14.30 -9.65
C PRO A 176 14.33 13.99 -10.86
N GLU A 177 13.34 13.10 -10.71
CA GLU A 177 12.37 12.75 -11.74
C GLU A 177 11.49 13.93 -12.18
N PHE A 178 11.42 15.01 -11.39
CA PHE A 178 10.74 16.26 -11.75
C PHE A 178 11.57 17.19 -12.62
N LYS A 179 12.85 16.87 -12.85
CA LYS A 179 13.72 17.69 -13.70
C LYS A 179 13.11 17.83 -15.10
N ASN A 180 12.91 19.08 -15.52
CA ASN A 180 12.26 19.44 -16.79
C ASN A 180 10.79 19.00 -16.92
N ASN A 181 10.10 18.62 -15.84
CA ASN A 181 8.69 18.23 -15.87
C ASN A 181 7.89 19.01 -14.81
N PHE A 182 7.80 20.32 -15.03
CA PHE A 182 7.15 21.24 -14.10
C PHE A 182 5.64 20.99 -13.98
N GLU A 183 4.95 20.63 -15.05
CA GLU A 183 3.51 20.37 -14.96
C GLU A 183 3.21 19.14 -14.08
N LEU A 184 4.02 18.09 -14.19
CA LEU A 184 3.88 16.91 -13.34
C LEU A 184 4.17 17.23 -11.87
N SER A 185 5.28 17.93 -11.59
CA SER A 185 5.63 18.27 -10.21
C SER A 185 4.57 19.15 -9.56
N TYR A 186 4.08 20.16 -10.30
CA TYR A 186 3.01 21.05 -9.85
C TYR A 186 1.70 20.29 -9.60
N LYS A 187 1.32 19.35 -10.49
CA LYS A 187 0.11 18.53 -10.30
C LYS A 187 0.20 17.68 -9.02
N ILE A 188 1.33 17.01 -8.81
CA ILE A 188 1.54 16.13 -7.65
C ILE A 188 1.54 16.95 -6.35
N GLU A 189 2.24 18.08 -6.31
CA GLU A 189 2.23 18.96 -5.15
C GLU A 189 0.82 19.48 -4.87
N LYS A 190 0.09 19.90 -5.91
CA LYS A 190 -1.26 20.43 -5.75
C LYS A 190 -2.23 19.35 -5.25
N ASP A 191 -2.07 18.10 -5.66
CA ASP A 191 -2.87 16.99 -5.14
C ASP A 191 -2.62 16.75 -3.64
N LEU A 192 -1.35 16.75 -3.21
CA LEU A 192 -1.00 16.62 -1.79
C LEU A 192 -1.52 17.80 -0.94
N VAL A 193 -1.51 19.02 -1.50
CA VAL A 193 -2.10 20.21 -0.85
C VAL A 193 -3.62 20.06 -0.74
N ASN A 194 -4.29 19.71 -1.84
CA ASN A 194 -5.76 19.62 -1.89
C ASN A 194 -6.29 18.50 -0.99
N ASP A 195 -5.54 17.40 -0.84
CA ASP A 195 -5.84 16.31 0.08
C ASP A 195 -5.40 16.62 1.53
N GLY A 196 -4.86 17.81 1.78
CA GLY A 196 -4.52 18.30 3.12
C GLY A 196 -3.33 17.58 3.76
N LEU A 197 -2.46 16.93 2.97
CA LEU A 197 -1.29 16.19 3.48
C LEU A 197 -0.06 17.08 3.63
N ILE A 198 0.03 18.17 2.84
CA ILE A 198 1.05 19.20 2.99
C ILE A 198 0.41 20.59 3.04
N TYR A 199 1.08 21.53 3.70
CA TYR A 199 0.71 22.94 3.69
C TYR A 199 1.10 23.60 2.35
N GLU A 200 0.36 24.65 2.00
CA GLU A 200 0.77 25.59 0.95
C GLU A 200 2.04 26.38 1.36
N ASP A 201 2.51 27.26 0.48
CA ASP A 201 3.75 28.02 0.70
C ASP A 201 3.75 28.90 1.94
N LYS A 202 2.58 29.36 2.37
CA LYS A 202 2.42 30.04 3.65
C LYS A 202 2.16 29.01 4.74
N LEU A 203 3.22 28.70 5.48
CA LEU A 203 3.16 27.79 6.62
C LEU A 203 2.47 28.45 7.82
N PRO A 204 1.41 27.84 8.38
CA PRO A 204 0.77 28.36 9.58
C PRO A 204 1.62 28.09 10.83
N ASP A 205 1.22 28.63 11.99
CA ASP A 205 2.01 28.48 13.23
C ASP A 205 2.05 27.02 13.71
N GLU A 206 1.00 26.24 13.43
CA GLU A 206 0.90 24.80 13.70
C GLU A 206 1.90 23.97 12.89
N ALA A 207 2.54 24.55 11.87
CA ALA A 207 3.63 23.90 11.15
C ALA A 207 4.93 23.84 11.96
N ILE A 208 5.04 24.59 13.06
CA ILE A 208 6.21 24.59 13.94
C ILE A 208 6.17 23.35 14.83
N ASN A 209 7.18 22.51 14.72
CA ASN A 209 7.38 21.41 15.67
C ASN A 209 7.74 22.01 17.05
N PRO A 210 6.95 21.77 18.11
CA PRO A 210 7.16 22.41 19.41
C PRO A 210 8.44 21.92 20.12
N LYS A 211 8.97 20.75 19.75
CA LYS A 211 10.19 20.18 20.35
C LYS A 211 11.45 20.68 19.66
N THR A 212 11.42 20.83 18.33
CA THR A 212 12.62 21.17 17.54
C THR A 212 12.63 22.60 17.01
N ASN A 213 11.52 23.33 17.15
CA ASN A 213 11.27 24.65 16.57
C ASN A 213 11.49 24.72 15.04
N GLN A 214 11.45 23.56 14.36
CA GLN A 214 11.56 23.47 12.90
C GLN A 214 10.17 23.54 12.29
N ARG A 215 10.03 24.24 11.16
CA ARG A 215 8.77 24.20 10.39
C ARG A 215 8.74 22.95 9.51
N ARG A 216 7.60 22.29 9.47
CA ARG A 216 7.33 21.12 8.62
C ARG A 216 6.41 21.52 7.47
N ARG A 217 6.64 20.94 6.29
CA ARG A 217 5.72 21.09 5.16
C ARG A 217 4.54 20.12 5.26
N THR A 218 4.70 18.98 5.93
CA THR A 218 3.63 18.02 6.18
C THR A 218 2.67 18.50 7.26
N THR A 219 1.37 18.29 7.03
CA THR A 219 0.33 18.54 8.03
C THR A 219 0.30 17.40 9.05
N ILE A 220 -0.50 17.56 10.12
CA ILE A 220 -0.77 16.47 11.07
C ILE A 220 -1.40 15.26 10.35
N LEU A 221 -2.31 15.52 9.39
CA LEU A 221 -2.94 14.47 8.60
C LEU A 221 -1.91 13.76 7.69
N GLY A 222 -1.01 14.52 7.05
CA GLY A 222 0.09 13.97 6.27
C GLY A 222 1.02 13.08 7.09
N GLN A 223 1.33 13.48 8.32
CA GLN A 223 2.14 12.67 9.24
C GLN A 223 1.43 11.39 9.68
N LYS A 224 0.13 11.48 9.97
CA LYS A 224 -0.70 10.29 10.24
C LYS A 224 -0.73 9.35 9.04
N PHE A 225 -0.87 9.87 7.83
CA PHE A 225 -0.83 9.08 6.59
C PHE A 225 0.52 8.39 6.41
N LEU A 226 1.63 9.13 6.56
CA LEU A 226 2.98 8.56 6.49
C LEU A 226 3.19 7.46 7.53
N LYS A 227 2.74 7.66 8.78
CA LYS A 227 2.82 6.63 9.81
C LYS A 227 2.00 5.38 9.43
N PHE A 228 0.82 5.57 8.84
CA PHE A 228 -0.04 4.48 8.41
C PHE A 228 0.58 3.64 7.28
N ILE A 229 1.35 4.26 6.37
CA ILE A 229 1.94 3.56 5.22
C ILE A 229 3.41 3.16 5.41
N LYS A 230 4.02 3.49 6.55
CA LYS A 230 5.39 3.07 6.90
C LYS A 230 5.38 1.81 7.76
N SER A 231 6.46 1.05 7.67
CA SER A 231 6.68 -0.13 8.50
C SER A 231 6.52 0.21 9.99
N PRO A 232 5.71 -0.55 10.76
CA PRO A 232 5.64 -0.38 12.22
C PRO A 232 6.92 -0.86 12.92
N PHE A 233 7.74 -1.67 12.24
CA PHE A 233 9.01 -2.14 12.74
C PHE A 233 10.06 -1.04 12.66
N ASN A 234 10.82 -0.88 13.74
CA ASN A 234 11.90 0.09 13.80
C ASN A 234 13.08 -0.41 12.96
N PRO A 235 13.67 0.41 12.05
CA PRO A 235 14.83 -0.03 11.27
C PRO A 235 16.12 -0.21 12.09
N ASP A 236 16.13 0.22 13.36
CA ASP A 236 17.29 0.23 14.26
C ASP A 236 17.21 -0.82 15.41
N GLN A 237 16.47 -1.92 15.20
CA GLN A 237 16.53 -3.10 16.07
C GLN A 237 17.11 -4.30 15.34
#